data_AF-U6SM51-F1
#
_entry.id   AF-U6SM51-F1
#
_cell.length_a   1.000
_cell.length_b   1.000
_cell.length_c   1.000
_cell.angle_alpha   90.00
_cell.angle_beta   90.00
_cell.angle_gamma   90.00
#
_symmetry.space_group_name_H-M   'P 1'
#
loop_
_entity.id
_entity.type
_entity.pdbx_description
1 polymer ?
#
loop_
_entity_poly.entity_id
_entity_poly.type
_entity_poly.pdbx_seq_one_letter_code
_entity_poly.pdbx_strand_id
1 'polypeptide(L)'
;MPIIHTGHLVFATVHANNNYSAVLRLLEFGVSKQDVCEGLQAVICQCLVNRQSKVRMEVESFNHMPIYNRGSLYTFDHNEQIREMVNKGLTRETNTLENQLRKAWALGYTNECERGGEG
;
A
#
# COMPACT_ATOMS: atom_id res chain seq x y z
N MET A 1 -10.22 27.60 1.22
CA MET A 1 -9.92 26.70 2.34
C MET A 1 -10.35 25.30 1.93
N PRO A 2 -9.48 24.29 1.95
CA PRO A 2 -9.81 22.94 1.47
C PRO A 2 -10.86 22.25 2.36
N ILE A 3 -11.69 21.36 1.79
CA ILE A 3 -12.79 20.66 2.51
C ILE A 3 -12.27 19.89 3.72
N ILE A 4 -11.07 19.31 3.65
CA ILE A 4 -10.46 18.53 4.74
C ILE A 4 -10.26 19.35 6.03
N HIS A 5 -10.11 20.67 5.96
CA HIS A 5 -9.94 21.53 7.14
C HIS A 5 -11.27 21.98 7.78
N THR A 6 -12.40 21.57 7.20
CA THR A 6 -13.74 21.95 7.68
C THR A 6 -14.41 20.86 8.54
N GLY A 7 -13.65 19.81 8.92
CA GLY A 7 -14.13 18.72 9.77
C GLY A 7 -14.71 17.52 9.03
N HIS A 8 -14.57 17.47 7.71
CA HIS A 8 -15.04 16.34 6.88
C HIS A 8 -13.95 15.29 6.71
N LEU A 9 -14.33 14.01 6.82
CA LEU A 9 -13.49 12.89 6.45
C LEU A 9 -13.58 12.65 4.94
N VAL A 10 -12.46 12.78 4.24
CA VAL A 10 -12.39 12.64 2.79
C VAL A 10 -11.50 11.44 2.42
N PHE A 11 -12.02 10.57 1.55
CA PHE A 11 -11.25 9.51 0.91
C PHE A 11 -11.08 9.82 -0.57
N ALA A 12 -9.86 9.69 -1.06
CA ALA A 12 -9.51 9.88 -2.46
C ALA A 12 -8.47 8.84 -2.88
N THR A 13 -8.40 8.58 -4.18
CA THR A 13 -7.39 7.71 -4.78
C THR A 13 -6.48 8.52 -5.68
N VAL A 14 -5.19 8.17 -5.69
CA VAL A 14 -4.21 8.73 -6.61
C VAL A 14 -3.38 7.59 -7.18
N HIS A 15 -3.06 7.67 -8.47
CA HIS A 15 -2.16 6.71 -9.10
C HIS A 15 -0.72 7.04 -8.72
N ALA A 16 -0.08 6.16 -7.95
CA ALA A 16 1.28 6.30 -7.43
C ALA A 16 1.87 4.93 -7.09
N ASN A 17 3.19 4.79 -7.20
CA ASN A 17 3.89 3.51 -6.99
C ASN A 17 4.13 3.18 -5.52
N ASN A 18 4.15 4.19 -4.65
CA ASN A 18 4.32 4.06 -3.21
C ASN A 18 3.75 5.30 -2.48
N ASN A 19 3.69 5.23 -1.15
CA ASN A 19 3.14 6.30 -0.32
C ASN A 19 3.88 7.64 -0.49
N TYR A 20 5.21 7.63 -0.61
CA TYR A 20 6.00 8.85 -0.82
C TYR A 20 5.68 9.54 -2.15
N SER A 21 5.62 8.78 -3.24
CA SER A 21 5.26 9.29 -4.57
C SER A 21 3.82 9.81 -4.63
N ALA A 22 2.91 9.26 -3.83
CA ALA A 22 1.55 9.78 -3.69
C ALA A 22 1.55 11.16 -3.00
N VAL A 23 2.35 11.33 -1.94
CA VAL A 23 2.53 12.64 -1.28
C VAL A 23 3.17 13.65 -2.23
N LEU A 24 4.19 13.25 -2.98
CA LEU A 24 4.83 14.13 -3.97
C LEU A 24 3.86 14.56 -5.07
N ARG A 25 3.01 13.65 -5.57
CA ARG A 25 1.94 13.94 -6.53
C ARG A 25 0.99 15.01 -6.04
N LEU A 26 0.60 15.01 -4.76
CA LEU A 26 -0.25 16.06 -4.20
C LEU A 26 0.43 17.43 -4.26
N LEU A 27 1.74 17.49 -3.96
CA LEU A 27 2.52 18.72 -4.07
C LEU A 27 2.64 19.18 -5.54
N GLU A 28 2.86 18.25 -6.48
CA GLU A 28 2.89 18.53 -7.93
C GLU A 28 1.55 19.07 -8.45
N PHE A 29 0.44 18.62 -7.89
CA PHE A 29 -0.90 19.14 -8.20
C PHE A 29 -1.21 20.51 -7.57
N GLY A 30 -0.23 21.11 -6.88
CA GLY A 30 -0.36 22.44 -6.29
C GLY A 30 -1.00 22.46 -4.90
N VAL A 31 -1.15 21.30 -4.25
CA VAL A 31 -1.54 21.27 -2.83
C VAL A 31 -0.37 21.80 -2.00
N SER A 32 -0.64 22.75 -1.10
CA SER A 32 0.42 23.34 -0.29
C SER A 32 0.99 22.31 0.70
N LYS A 33 2.29 22.43 1.04
CA LYS A 33 2.92 21.56 2.05
C LYS A 33 2.18 21.61 3.38
N GLN A 34 1.64 22.78 3.74
CA GLN A 34 0.88 22.96 4.97
C GLN A 34 -0.43 22.16 4.93
N ASP A 35 -1.20 22.26 3.84
CA ASP A 35 -2.44 21.50 3.66
C ASP A 35 -2.20 19.99 3.68
N VAL A 36 -1.07 19.52 3.11
CA VAL A 36 -0.68 18.10 3.21
C VAL A 36 -0.35 17.71 4.65
N CYS A 37 0.49 18.48 5.35
CA CYS A 37 0.94 18.15 6.72
C CYS A 37 -0.17 18.21 7.79
N GLU A 38 -1.17 19.07 7.59
CA GLU A 38 -2.28 19.27 8.53
C GLU A 38 -3.55 18.51 8.13
N GLY A 39 -3.80 18.38 6.82
CA GLY A 39 -5.03 17.81 6.29
C GLY A 39 -4.93 16.34 5.87
N LEU A 40 -3.76 15.86 5.44
CA LEU A 40 -3.60 14.46 5.02
C LEU A 40 -3.32 13.56 6.23
N GLN A 41 -4.30 12.73 6.60
CA GLN A 41 -4.21 11.87 7.77
C GLN A 41 -3.43 10.57 7.52
N ALA A 42 -3.64 9.94 6.36
CA ALA A 42 -3.05 8.66 6.02
C ALA A 42 -2.90 8.46 4.51
N VAL A 43 -1.92 7.66 4.12
CA VAL A 43 -1.69 7.21 2.74
C VAL A 43 -1.56 5.69 2.73
N ILE A 44 -2.31 5.05 1.83
CA ILE A 44 -2.32 3.61 1.64
C ILE A 44 -1.94 3.32 0.20
N CYS A 45 -0.90 2.51 -0.01
CA CYS A 45 -0.58 1.93 -1.30
C CYS A 45 -0.88 0.44 -1.22
N GLN A 46 -1.58 -0.09 -2.21
CA GLN A 46 -2.03 -1.47 -2.23
C GLN A 46 -1.71 -2.16 -3.56
N CYS A 47 -1.38 -3.45 -3.50
CA CYS A 47 -1.35 -4.32 -4.67
C CYS A 47 -2.12 -5.61 -4.39
N LEU A 48 -2.63 -6.23 -5.45
CA LEU A 48 -3.33 -7.51 -5.37
C LEU A 48 -2.39 -8.63 -5.77
N VAL A 49 -2.35 -9.68 -4.95
CA VAL A 49 -1.52 -10.87 -5.17
C VAL A 49 -2.38 -12.11 -5.14
N ASN A 50 -1.94 -13.17 -5.83
CA ASN A 50 -2.60 -14.46 -5.73
C ASN A 50 -2.35 -15.06 -4.34
N ARG A 51 -3.43 -15.25 -3.58
CA ARG A 51 -3.38 -15.85 -2.26
C ARG A 51 -3.52 -17.36 -2.36
N GLN A 52 -2.61 -18.06 -1.71
CA GLN A 52 -2.73 -19.49 -1.51
C GLN A 52 -3.55 -19.82 -0.27
N SER A 53 -4.43 -20.80 -0.41
CA SER A 53 -5.11 -21.42 0.72
C SER A 53 -4.20 -22.47 1.35
N LYS A 54 -4.03 -22.44 2.68
CA LYS A 54 -3.29 -23.48 3.42
C LYS A 54 -3.87 -24.88 3.19
N VAL A 55 -5.19 -24.98 2.94
CA VAL A 55 -5.88 -26.26 2.63
C VAL A 55 -5.33 -26.92 1.37
N ARG A 56 -4.78 -26.13 0.43
CA ARG A 56 -4.21 -26.65 -0.81
C ARG A 56 -2.85 -27.32 -0.62
N MET A 57 -2.16 -27.08 0.51
CA MET A 57 -0.85 -27.69 0.78
C MET A 57 -0.95 -29.13 1.31
N GLU A 58 -2.11 -29.55 1.82
CA GLU A 58 -2.29 -30.89 2.44
C GLU A 58 -3.11 -31.87 1.60
N VAL A 59 -3.92 -31.40 0.64
CA VAL A 59 -4.88 -32.28 -0.07
C VAL A 59 -4.87 -31.99 -1.56
N GLU A 60 -4.15 -32.81 -2.33
CA GLU A 60 -4.11 -32.76 -3.81
C GLU A 60 -5.45 -33.11 -4.48
N SER A 61 -6.45 -33.59 -3.72
CA SER A 61 -7.64 -34.24 -4.26
C SER A 61 -8.90 -33.36 -4.41
N PHE A 62 -8.88 -32.08 -4.00
CA PHE A 62 -10.01 -31.17 -4.21
C PHE A 62 -9.79 -30.24 -5.41
N ASN A 63 -9.67 -30.85 -6.59
CA ASN A 63 -9.46 -30.14 -7.86
C ASN A 63 -10.72 -29.46 -8.45
N HIS A 64 -11.83 -29.41 -7.72
CA HIS A 64 -13.13 -28.96 -8.24
C HIS A 64 -13.59 -27.58 -7.78
N MET A 65 -12.78 -26.82 -7.03
CA MET A 65 -13.15 -25.47 -6.60
C MET A 65 -12.15 -24.43 -7.13
N PRO A 66 -12.53 -23.58 -8.09
CA PRO A 66 -11.64 -22.57 -8.64
C PRO A 66 -11.54 -21.42 -7.65
N ILE A 67 -10.51 -21.40 -6.81
CA ILE A 67 -10.37 -20.31 -5.83
C ILE A 67 -9.38 -19.27 -6.35
N TYR A 68 -9.90 -18.33 -7.15
CA TYR A 68 -9.28 -17.02 -7.36
C TYR A 68 -9.32 -16.21 -6.04
N ASN A 69 -8.60 -16.66 -5.01
CA ASN A 69 -8.46 -15.90 -3.77
C ASN A 69 -7.36 -14.87 -4.01
N ARG A 70 -7.71 -13.60 -4.19
CA ARG A 70 -6.71 -12.52 -4.21
C ARG A 70 -6.56 -11.96 -2.81
N GLY A 71 -5.33 -11.86 -2.34
CA GLY A 71 -4.98 -11.08 -1.15
C GLY A 71 -4.58 -9.67 -1.56
N SER A 72 -4.70 -8.69 -0.65
CA SER A 72 -4.02 -7.41 -0.83
C SER A 72 -2.80 -7.34 0.05
N LEU A 73 -1.72 -6.83 -0.51
CA LEU A 73 -0.59 -6.31 0.25
C LEU A 73 -0.75 -4.80 0.29
N TYR A 74 -0.41 -4.18 1.41
CA TYR A 74 -0.49 -2.74 1.52
C TYR A 74 0.61 -2.17 2.40
N THR A 75 1.01 -0.95 2.08
CA THR A 75 1.82 -0.09 2.93
C THR A 75 0.91 0.99 3.51
N PHE A 76 1.13 1.33 4.77
CA PHE A 76 0.33 2.32 5.47
C PHE A 76 1.25 3.32 6.14
N ASP A 77 1.15 4.59 5.76
CA ASP A 77 1.83 5.68 6.44
C ASP A 77 0.84 6.75 6.89
N HIS A 78 1.03 7.32 8.07
CA HIS A 78 0.09 8.26 8.68
C HIS A 78 0.78 9.32 9.54
N ASN A 79 0.10 10.45 9.75
CA ASN A 79 0.50 11.53 10.67
C ASN A 79 1.98 11.97 10.50
N GLU A 80 2.79 11.73 11.53
CA GLU A 80 4.19 12.16 11.57
C GLU A 80 5.01 11.61 10.41
N GLN A 81 4.71 10.40 9.95
CA GLN A 81 5.41 9.80 8.81
C GLN A 81 5.23 10.63 7.53
N ILE A 82 4.02 11.18 7.32
CA ILE A 82 3.72 12.06 6.19
C ILE A 82 4.46 13.40 6.37
N ARG A 83 4.50 13.94 7.59
CA ARG A 83 5.24 15.18 7.90
C ARG A 83 6.73 15.01 7.66
N GLU A 84 7.30 13.87 8.02
CA GLU A 84 8.69 13.53 7.74
C GLU A 84 8.95 13.44 6.22
N MET A 85 8.06 12.80 5.47
CA MET A 85 8.15 12.74 4.01
C MET A 85 8.14 14.14 3.37
N VAL A 86 7.22 15.03 3.79
CA VAL A 86 7.08 16.38 3.22
C VAL A 86 8.26 17.29 3.58
N ASN A 87 8.71 17.23 4.84
CA ASN A 87 9.71 18.17 5.37
C ASN A 87 11.15 17.71 5.14
N LYS A 88 11.42 16.42 5.31
CA LYS A 88 12.78 15.85 5.22
C LYS A 88 13.06 15.21 3.85
N GLY A 89 12.02 14.98 3.03
CA GLY A 89 12.17 14.24 1.77
C GLY A 89 12.59 12.79 1.96
N LEU A 90 12.38 12.23 3.16
CA LEU A 90 12.90 10.92 3.54
C LEU A 90 11.88 9.83 3.20
N THR A 91 12.32 8.82 2.45
CA THR A 91 11.55 7.58 2.25
C THR A 91 11.99 6.56 3.30
N ARG A 92 11.05 5.90 3.97
CA ARG A 92 11.36 4.74 4.82
C ARG A 92 11.51 3.50 3.96
N GLU A 93 12.72 2.95 3.86
CA GLU A 93 12.98 1.71 3.11
C GLU A 93 12.24 0.49 3.67
N THR A 94 11.82 0.53 4.93
CA THR A 94 11.23 -0.64 5.61
C THR A 94 9.75 -0.87 5.28
N ASN A 95 9.01 0.15 4.84
CA ASN A 95 7.57 0.07 4.57
C ASN A 95 7.27 0.01 3.06
N THR A 96 7.84 -0.97 2.35
CA THR A 96 7.63 -1.18 0.91
C THR A 96 6.69 -2.35 0.65
N LEU A 97 5.99 -2.32 -0.49
CA LEU A 97 5.18 -3.46 -0.95
C LEU A 97 6.03 -4.73 -1.11
N GLU A 98 7.29 -4.58 -1.51
CA GLU A 98 8.23 -5.70 -1.60
C GLU A 98 8.45 -6.37 -0.23
N ASN A 99 8.63 -5.59 0.84
CA ASN A 99 8.75 -6.15 2.19
C ASN A 99 7.46 -6.82 2.64
N GLN A 100 6.29 -6.30 2.26
CA GLN A 100 5.01 -6.95 2.55
C GLN A 100 4.87 -8.27 1.80
N LEU A 101 5.33 -8.33 0.54
CA LEU A 101 5.35 -9.54 -0.27
C LEU A 101 6.30 -10.59 0.32
N ARG A 102 7.52 -10.20 0.71
CA ARG A 102 8.48 -11.09 1.38
C ARG A 102 7.90 -11.69 2.66
N LYS A 103 7.19 -10.87 3.46
CA LYS A 103 6.49 -11.34 4.67
C LYS A 103 5.35 -12.29 4.32
N ALA A 104 4.51 -11.96 3.33
CA ALA A 104 3.39 -12.78 2.92
C ALA A 104 3.84 -14.16 2.42
N TRP A 105 4.96 -14.20 1.68
CA TRP A 105 5.62 -15.44 1.27
C TRP A 105 6.15 -16.24 2.46
N ALA A 106 6.90 -15.60 3.37
CA ALA A 106 7.45 -16.27 4.55
C ALA A 106 6.35 -16.87 5.46
N LEU A 107 5.15 -16.29 5.45
CA LEU A 107 3.98 -16.76 6.19
C LEU A 107 3.15 -17.81 5.43
N GLY A 108 3.52 -18.15 4.19
CA GLY A 108 2.83 -19.14 3.35
C GLY A 108 1.51 -18.63 2.75
N TYR A 109 1.33 -17.32 2.61
CA TYR A 109 0.13 -16.74 1.99
C TYR A 109 0.26 -16.57 0.48
N THR A 110 1.47 -16.58 -0.08
CA THR A 110 1.75 -16.33 -1.50
C THR A 110 2.84 -17.27 -2.02
N ASN A 111 2.81 -17.56 -3.32
CA ASN A 111 3.86 -18.32 -3.99
C ASN A 111 5.14 -17.51 -4.25
N GLU A 112 6.25 -18.21 -4.48
CA GLU A 112 7.51 -17.61 -4.94
C GLU A 112 7.38 -16.93 -6.33
N CYS A 113 6.47 -17.38 -7.18
CA CYS A 113 6.21 -16.77 -8.49
C CYS A 113 5.79 -15.29 -8.40
N GLU A 114 5.10 -14.89 -7.33
CA GLU A 114 4.68 -13.50 -7.13
C GLU A 114 5.88 -12.58 -6.77
N ARG A 115 7.03 -13.16 -6.36
CA ARG A 115 8.27 -12.46 -6.02
C ARG A 115 9.03 -11.94 -7.25
N GLY A 116 8.75 -12.50 -8.44
CA GLY A 116 9.47 -12.26 -9.69
C GLY A 116 8.82 -11.25 -10.63
N GLY A 117 8.20 -10.19 -10.10
CA GLY A 117 7.77 -9.05 -10.90
C GLY A 117 8.95 -8.17 -11.31
N GLU A 118 9.88 -8.71 -12.10
CA GLU A 118 10.76 -7.89 -12.93
C GLU A 118 9.94 -7.28 -14.06
N GLY A 119 9.87 -5.95 -14.06
CA GLY A 119 9.27 -5.09 -15.07
C GLY A 119 9.61 -3.65 -14.75
#